data_AF-A0A3M1K495-F1
#
_entry.id   AF-A0A3M1K495-F1
#
_cell.length_a   1.000
_cell.length_b   1.000
_cell.length_c   1.000
_cell.angle_alpha   90.00
_cell.angle_beta   90.00
_cell.angle_gamma   90.00
#
_symmetry.space_group_name_H-M   'P 1'
#
loop_
_entity.id
_entity.type
_entity.pdbx_description
1 polymer ?
#
loop_
_entity_poly.entity_id
_entity_poly.type
_entity_poly.pdbx_seq_one_letter_code
_entity_poly.pdbx_strand_id
1 'polypeptide(L)'
;MLTPRERVLLEGRRDTYFMNWLSRWIPLSGLSEREQYVLCRDAFRMTVLALSLLAWLVPMGMVIETVFLVAIPNYLFFSRWAAWAKRQQAIRVRSSDQRES
;
A
#
# COMPACT_ATOMS: atom_id res chain seq x y z
N MET A 1 3.62 17.47 -5.49
CA MET A 1 3.38 18.13 -4.19
C MET A 1 2.06 17.65 -3.64
N LEU A 2 1.99 17.34 -2.34
CA LEU A 2 0.73 17.05 -1.65
C LEU A 2 0.02 18.36 -1.30
N THR A 3 -1.30 18.36 -1.31
CA THR A 3 -2.07 19.46 -0.73
C THR A 3 -2.00 19.42 0.80
N PRO A 4 -2.19 20.56 1.50
CA PRO A 4 -2.13 20.60 2.96
C PRO A 4 -3.07 19.59 3.65
N ARG A 5 -4.26 19.37 3.08
CA ARG A 5 -5.24 18.39 3.58
C ARG A 5 -4.76 16.95 3.42
N GLU A 6 -4.14 16.62 2.28
CA GLU A 6 -3.60 15.27 2.05
C GLU A 6 -2.42 14.96 2.96
N ARG A 7 -1.63 15.98 3.32
CA ARG A 7 -0.53 15.83 4.28
C ARG A 7 -1.03 15.50 5.69
N VAL A 8 -2.01 16.24 6.19
CA VAL A 8 -2.64 15.96 7.49
C VAL A 8 -3.27 14.57 7.53
N LEU A 9 -3.95 14.17 6.44
CA LEU A 9 -4.51 12.82 6.32
C LEU A 9 -3.43 11.73 6.30
N LEU A 10 -2.30 12.00 5.64
CA LEU A 10 -1.18 11.07 5.61
C LEU A 10 -0.54 10.94 6.99
N GLU A 11 -0.22 12.05 7.65
CA GLU A 11 0.35 12.08 9.00
C GLU A 11 -0.56 11.37 10.00
N GLY A 12 -1.85 11.69 10.02
CA GLY A 12 -2.81 11.03 10.91
C GLY A 12 -2.98 9.52 10.67
N ARG A 13 -2.65 9.02 9.45
CA ARG A 13 -2.71 7.59 9.13
C ARG A 13 -1.37 6.88 9.26
N ARG A 14 -0.26 7.61 9.21
CA ARG A 14 1.11 7.05 9.16
C ARG A 14 1.44 6.26 10.42
N ASP A 15 0.93 6.69 11.58
CA ASP A 15 1.20 6.05 12.87
C ASP A 15 0.20 4.94 13.22
N THR A 16 -0.69 4.57 12.29
CA THR A 16 -1.63 3.47 12.52
C THR A 16 -0.93 2.12 12.49
N TYR A 17 -1.45 1.17 13.29
CA TYR A 17 -1.00 -0.23 13.26
C TYR A 17 -1.01 -0.79 11.83
N PHE A 18 -2.02 -0.42 11.04
CA PHE A 18 -2.15 -0.81 9.64
C PHE A 18 -0.95 -0.33 8.79
N MET A 19 -0.56 0.95 8.90
CA MET A 19 0.57 1.48 8.14
C MET A 19 1.91 0.91 8.62
N ASN A 20 2.05 0.64 9.92
CA ASN A 20 3.22 -0.05 10.48
C ASN A 20 3.32 -1.51 10.02
N TRP A 21 2.18 -2.18 9.85
CA TRP A 21 2.15 -3.51 9.24
C TRP A 21 2.46 -3.44 7.74
N LEU A 22 1.89 -2.47 7.02
CA LEU A 22 2.12 -2.23 5.59
C LEU A 22 3.59 -1.97 5.27
N SER A 23 4.28 -1.21 6.11
CA SER A 23 5.69 -0.85 5.93
C SER A 23 6.64 -2.05 6.04
N ARG A 24 6.22 -3.15 6.66
CA ARG A 24 6.98 -4.42 6.68
C ARG A 24 7.02 -5.09 5.31
N TRP A 25 5.99 -4.88 4.50
CA TRP A 25 5.86 -5.48 3.17
C TRP A 25 6.35 -4.55 2.06
N ILE A 26 6.12 -3.24 2.22
CA ILE A 26 6.43 -2.23 1.22
C ILE A 26 7.37 -1.19 1.84
N PRO A 27 8.64 -1.12 1.42
CA PRO A 27 9.60 -0.17 1.99
C PRO A 27 9.20 1.27 1.67
N LEU A 28 8.69 1.98 2.66
CA LEU A 28 8.19 3.35 2.51
C LEU A 28 9.31 4.37 2.22
N SER A 29 10.56 4.06 2.59
CA SER A 29 11.74 4.90 2.35
C SER A 29 12.01 5.12 0.86
N GLY A 30 11.64 4.16 0.00
CA GLY A 30 11.77 4.27 -1.45
C GLY A 30 10.71 5.17 -2.10
N LEU A 31 9.65 5.52 -1.38
CA LEU A 31 8.50 6.24 -1.92
C LEU A 31 8.56 7.73 -1.58
N SER A 32 8.08 8.58 -2.48
CA SER A 32 7.83 10.01 -2.19
C SER A 32 6.62 10.17 -1.26
N GLU A 33 6.49 11.31 -0.58
CA GLU A 33 5.31 11.57 0.27
C GLU A 33 3.99 11.39 -0.50
N ARG A 34 3.95 11.83 -1.77
CA ARG A 34 2.78 11.65 -2.65
C ARG A 34 2.48 10.17 -2.90
N GLU A 35 3.49 9.35 -3.17
CA GLU A 35 3.31 7.92 -3.37
C GLU A 35 2.90 7.21 -2.08
N GLN A 36 3.45 7.62 -0.93
CA GLN A 36 3.02 7.10 0.37
C GLN A 36 1.55 7.40 0.64
N TYR A 37 1.07 8.60 0.27
CA TYR A 37 -0.35 8.94 0.33
C TYR A 37 -1.22 8.07 -0.60
N VAL A 38 -0.81 7.90 -1.86
CA VAL A 38 -1.54 7.06 -2.82
C VAL A 38 -1.60 5.61 -2.34
N LEU A 39 -0.46 5.06 -1.88
CA LEU A 39 -0.38 3.73 -1.29
C LEU A 39 -1.34 3.60 -0.10
N CYS A 40 -1.30 4.54 0.85
CA CYS A 40 -2.17 4.53 2.02
C CYS A 40 -3.65 4.56 1.62
N ARG A 41 -4.03 5.48 0.73
CA ARG A 41 -5.42 5.60 0.25
C ARG A 41 -5.90 4.33 -0.42
N ASP A 42 -5.10 3.76 -1.32
CA ASP A 42 -5.50 2.61 -2.11
C ASP A 42 -5.48 1.33 -1.26
N ALA A 43 -4.54 1.19 -0.32
CA ALA A 43 -4.52 0.09 0.64
C ALA A 43 -5.76 0.10 1.54
N PHE A 44 -6.17 1.27 2.04
CA PHE A 44 -7.43 1.40 2.79
C PHE A 44 -8.66 1.02 1.95
N ARG A 45 -8.72 1.45 0.69
CA ARG A 45 -9.80 1.07 -0.22
C ARG A 45 -9.86 -0.44 -0.43
N MET A 46 -8.71 -1.08 -0.64
CA MET A 46 -8.63 -2.54 -0.78
C MET A 46 -9.08 -3.27 0.49
N THR A 47 -8.69 -2.79 1.68
CA THR A 47 -9.14 -3.37 2.96
C THR A 47 -10.65 -3.26 3.13
N VAL A 48 -11.24 -2.09 2.85
CA VAL A 48 -12.70 -1.91 2.94
C VAL A 48 -13.41 -2.86 1.98
N LEU A 49 -12.96 -2.94 0.74
CA LEU A 49 -13.56 -3.80 -0.28
C LEU A 49 -13.44 -5.29 0.08
N ALA A 50 -12.29 -5.70 0.60
CA ALA A 50 -12.07 -7.06 1.12
C ALA A 50 -13.01 -7.39 2.29
N LEU A 51 -13.16 -6.48 3.26
CA LEU A 51 -14.07 -6.66 4.39
C LEU A 51 -15.53 -6.72 3.95
N SER A 52 -15.94 -5.89 2.99
CA SER A 52 -17.29 -5.94 2.42
C SER A 52 -17.55 -7.25 1.69
N LEU A 53 -16.59 -7.76 0.91
CA LEU A 53 -16.71 -9.06 0.25
C LEU A 53 -16.78 -10.20 1.27
N LEU A 54 -15.93 -10.18 2.30
CA LEU A 54 -15.97 -11.17 3.39
C LEU A 54 -17.33 -11.16 4.10
N ALA A 55 -17.84 -9.98 4.44
CA ALA A 55 -19.13 -9.83 5.11
C ALA A 55 -20.32 -10.32 4.27
N TRP A 56 -20.19 -10.33 2.93
CA TRP A 56 -21.26 -10.76 2.04
C TRP A 56 -21.16 -12.23 1.62
N LEU A 57 -19.96 -12.70 1.25
CA LEU A 57 -19.74 -14.03 0.69
C LEU A 57 -19.61 -15.12 1.75
N VAL A 58 -19.04 -14.81 2.92
CA VAL A 58 -18.88 -15.80 4.00
C VAL A 58 -20.25 -16.29 4.52
N PRO A 59 -21.25 -15.43 4.77
CA PRO A 59 -22.58 -15.90 5.16
C PRO A 59 -23.30 -16.73 4.10
N MET A 60 -22.96 -16.57 2.82
CA MET A 60 -23.51 -17.38 1.72
C MET A 60 -22.83 -18.74 1.58
N GLY A 61 -21.81 -19.05 2.39
CA GLY A 61 -21.04 -20.30 2.29
C GLY A 61 -20.08 -20.34 1.09
N MET A 62 -19.87 -19.21 0.41
CA MET A 62 -19.02 -19.09 -0.78
C MET A 62 -17.53 -18.91 -0.41
N VAL A 63 -16.98 -19.88 0.31
CA VAL A 63 -15.62 -19.79 0.89
C VAL A 63 -14.55 -19.73 -0.20
N ILE A 64 -14.70 -20.52 -1.27
CA ILE A 64 -13.70 -20.60 -2.34
C ILE A 64 -13.66 -19.29 -3.14
N GLU A 65 -14.82 -18.75 -3.50
CA GLU A 65 -14.95 -17.49 -4.22
C GLU A 65 -14.46 -16.32 -3.36
N THR A 66 -14.70 -16.37 -2.06
CA THR A 66 -14.15 -15.40 -1.11
C THR A 66 -12.62 -15.40 -1.14
N VAL A 67 -11.98 -16.57 -1.12
CA VAL A 67 -10.52 -16.66 -1.22
C VAL A 67 -10.04 -16.08 -2.54
N PHE A 68 -10.67 -16.41 -3.67
CA PHE A 68 -10.24 -15.88 -4.97
C PHE A 68 -10.46 -14.36 -5.09
N LEU A 69 -11.61 -13.85 -4.66
CA LEU A 69 -11.98 -12.44 -4.81
C LEU A 69 -11.30 -11.53 -3.78
N VAL A 70 -10.84 -12.07 -2.65
CA VAL A 70 -10.14 -11.30 -1.62
C VAL A 70 -8.63 -11.51 -1.70
N ALA A 71 -8.15 -12.75 -1.72
CA ALA A 71 -6.72 -13.02 -1.62
C ALA A 71 -5.95 -12.64 -2.89
N ILE A 72 -6.46 -12.94 -4.10
CA ILE A 72 -5.74 -12.62 -5.34
C ILE A 72 -5.58 -11.11 -5.52
N PRO A 73 -6.64 -10.27 -5.44
CA PRO A 73 -6.47 -8.83 -5.62
C PRO A 73 -5.56 -8.20 -4.57
N ASN A 74 -5.64 -8.65 -3.31
CA ASN A 74 -4.72 -8.21 -2.27
C ASN A 74 -3.28 -8.59 -2.61
N TYR A 75 -3.02 -9.85 -2.95
CA TYR A 75 -1.68 -10.31 -3.31
C TYR A 75 -1.08 -9.52 -4.49
N LEU A 76 -1.86 -9.31 -5.56
CA LEU A 76 -1.45 -8.51 -6.71
C LEU A 76 -1.17 -7.05 -6.33
N PHE A 77 -2.00 -6.47 -5.47
CA PHE A 77 -1.80 -5.11 -4.97
C PHE A 77 -0.47 -4.98 -4.20
N PHE A 78 -0.25 -5.82 -3.18
CA PHE A 78 0.95 -5.75 -2.34
C PHE A 78 2.23 -6.09 -3.13
N SER A 79 2.20 -7.13 -3.98
CA SER A 79 3.36 -7.53 -4.77
C SER A 79 3.80 -6.44 -5.77
N ARG A 80 2.85 -5.81 -6.46
CA ARG A 80 3.14 -4.72 -7.39
C ARG A 80 3.69 -3.49 -6.69
N TRP A 81 3.12 -3.11 -5.55
CA TRP A 81 3.62 -2.00 -4.76
C TRP A 81 5.01 -2.25 -4.17
N ALA A 82 5.25 -3.47 -3.66
CA ALA A 82 6.57 -3.85 -3.15
C ALA A 82 7.63 -3.81 -4.26
N ALA A 83 7.30 -4.33 -5.45
CA ALA A 83 8.18 -4.27 -6.62
C ALA A 83 8.45 -2.83 -7.07
N TRP A 84 7.41 -1.98 -7.09
CA TRP A 84 7.55 -0.57 -7.43
C TRP A 84 8.44 0.17 -6.42
N ALA A 85 8.17 0.03 -5.13
CA ALA A 85 8.94 0.68 -4.07
C ALA A 85 10.42 0.28 -4.08
N LYS A 86 10.72 -1.01 -4.30
CA LYS A 86 12.10 -1.51 -4.45
C LYS A 86 12.81 -0.88 -5.66
N ARG A 87 12.12 -0.77 -6.80
CA ARG A 87 12.67 -0.10 -8.00
C ARG A 87 12.97 1.37 -7.74
N GLN A 88 12.05 2.09 -7.11
CA GLN A 88 12.24 3.51 -6.80
C GLN A 88 13.38 3.74 -5.80
N GLN A 89 13.53 2.86 -4.81
CA GLN A 89 14.65 2.89 -3.89
C GLN A 89 15.99 2.74 -4.63
N ALA A 90 16.11 1.75 -5.52
CA ALA A 90 17.34 1.53 -6.30
C ALA A 90 17.69 2.72 -7.21
N ILE A 91 16.70 3.38 -7.82
CA ILE A 91 16.90 4.57 -8.65
C ILE A 91 17.45 5.73 -7.82
N ARG A 92 16.91 5.96 -6.62
CA ARG A 92 17.38 7.05 -5.74
C ARG A 92 18.81 6.84 -5.26
N VAL A 93 19.15 5.61 -4.83
CA VAL A 93 20.52 5.27 -4.40
C VAL A 93 21.53 5.53 -5.52
N ARG A 94 21.21 5.15 -6.77
CA ARG A 94 22.07 5.41 -7.93
C ARG A 94 22.25 6.91 -8.22
N SER A 95 21.20 7.70 -8.00
CA SER A 95 21.27 9.16 -8.21
C SER A 95 22.08 9.90 -7.14
N SER A 96 22.17 9.37 -5.93
CA SER A 96 23.05 9.90 -4.88
C SER A 96 24.52 9.62 -5.18
N ASP A 97 24.86 8.40 -5.61
CA ASP A 97 26.25 8.03 -5.94
C ASP A 97 26.83 8.88 -7.09
N GLN A 98 25.99 9.25 -8.07
CA GLN A 98 26.40 10.12 -9.18
C GLN A 98 26.62 11.59 -8.82
N ARG A 99 26.17 12.06 -7.65
CA ARG A 99 26.40 13.44 -7.20
C ARG A 99 27.68 13.60 -6.38
N GLU A 100 28.24 12.49 -5.91
CA GLU A 100 29.49 12.46 -5.13
C GLU A 100 30.73 12.12 -6.00
N SER A 101 30.54 11.86 -7.30
CA SER A 101 31.59 11.63 -8.30
C SER A 101 31.78 12.85 -9.19
#